data_AF-A0A497BM94-F1
#
_entry.id   AF-A0A497BM94-F1
#
_cell.length_a   1.000
_cell.length_b   1.000
_cell.length_c   1.000
_cell.angle_alpha   90.00
_cell.angle_beta   90.00
_cell.angle_gamma   90.00
#
_symmetry.space_group_name_H-M   'P 1'
#
loop_
_entity.id
_entity.type
_entity.pdbx_description
1 polymer ?
#
loop_
_entity_poly.entity_id
_entity_poly.type
_entity_poly.pdbx_seq_one_letter_code
_entity_poly.pdbx_strand_id
1 'polypeptide(L)'
;MTKSKIPKSVCLLLVLCSSLISPVRAQSSPPDPRFGAVEAFRDPVAAAEAGVGWERILFYWSELQPDGPDSWNGYHVPEEWLNQAATAGREVAVVLKHTPPWATDGLPGCGVPRGLYLPVDDPSNLWA
;
A
#
# COMPACT_ATOMS: atom_id res chain seq x y z
N MET A 1 32.81 60.95 7.89
CA MET A 1 31.88 59.83 7.65
C MET A 1 32.16 59.24 6.27
N THR A 2 33.01 58.22 6.19
CA THR A 2 33.43 57.59 4.92
C THR A 2 32.42 56.52 4.51
N LYS A 3 31.74 56.71 3.38
CA LYS A 3 30.81 55.72 2.81
C LYS A 3 31.62 54.56 2.22
N SER A 4 31.57 53.39 2.88
CA SER A 4 32.15 52.15 2.36
C SER A 4 31.41 51.72 1.08
N LYS A 5 32.14 51.55 -0.02
CA LYS A 5 31.59 51.05 -1.30
C LYS A 5 31.69 49.52 -1.32
N ILE A 6 30.55 48.85 -1.46
CA ILE A 6 30.49 47.39 -1.54
C ILE A 6 31.27 46.92 -2.80
N PRO A 7 32.22 45.98 -2.67
CA PRO A 7 32.99 45.49 -3.81
C PRO A 7 32.12 44.75 -4.82
N LYS A 8 32.36 44.94 -6.12
CA LYS A 8 31.66 44.22 -7.19
C LYS A 8 31.77 42.70 -7.06
N SER A 9 32.88 42.20 -6.51
CA SER A 9 33.08 40.78 -6.22
C SER A 9 32.13 40.24 -5.14
N VAL A 10 31.73 41.08 -4.17
CA VAL A 10 30.73 40.72 -3.16
C VAL A 10 29.34 40.65 -3.78
N CYS A 11 28.99 41.58 -4.67
CA CYS A 11 27.75 41.48 -5.45
C CYS A 11 27.73 40.23 -6.35
N LEU A 12 28.85 39.89 -7.00
CA LEU A 12 28.95 38.71 -7.85
C LEU A 12 28.82 37.41 -7.05
N LEU A 13 29.44 37.33 -5.87
CA LEU A 13 29.30 36.19 -4.97
C LEU A 13 27.86 36.01 -4.47
N LEU A 14 27.18 37.12 -4.13
CA LEU A 14 25.80 37.09 -3.67
C LEU A 14 24.83 36.61 -4.75
N VAL A 15 25.01 37.05 -6.00
CA VAL A 15 24.21 36.57 -7.13
C VAL A 15 24.48 35.09 -7.40
N LEU A 16 25.74 34.65 -7.36
CA LEU A 16 26.10 33.25 -7.56
C LEU A 16 25.55 32.34 -6.45
N CYS A 17 25.57 32.80 -5.18
CA CYS A 17 24.97 32.08 -4.05
C CYS A 17 23.44 31.98 -4.17
N SER A 18 22.78 33.02 -4.69
CA SER A 18 21.33 33.03 -4.86
C SER A 18 20.87 32.01 -5.91
N SER A 19 21.69 31.76 -6.93
CA SER A 19 21.44 30.76 -7.99
C SER A 19 21.61 29.30 -7.53
N LEU A 20 22.22 29.06 -6.36
CA LEU A 20 22.42 27.73 -5.78
C LEU A 20 21.24 27.28 -4.90
N ILE A 21 20.28 28.17 -4.62
CA ILE A 21 19.11 27.87 -3.81
C ILE A 21 18.03 27.26 -4.73
N SER A 22 18.08 25.94 -4.91
CA SER A 22 16.97 25.22 -5.55
C SER A 22 15.74 25.25 -4.63
N PRO A 23 14.53 25.53 -5.14
CA PRO A 23 13.32 25.43 -4.34
C PRO A 23 13.12 23.97 -3.92
N VAL A 24 13.17 23.69 -2.62
CA VAL A 24 12.67 22.42 -2.08
C VAL A 24 11.16 22.45 -2.21
N ARG A 25 10.59 21.57 -3.05
CA ARG A 25 9.14 21.32 -3.01
C ARG A 25 8.85 20.45 -1.80
N ALA A 26 7.91 20.90 -0.96
CA ALA A 26 7.33 20.03 0.06
C ALA A 26 6.70 18.82 -0.66
N GLN A 27 6.96 17.61 -0.15
CA GLN A 27 6.24 16.43 -0.62
C GLN A 27 4.75 16.64 -0.33
N SER A 28 3.90 16.26 -1.28
CA SER A 28 2.46 16.15 -1.03
C SER A 28 2.25 15.24 0.16
N SER A 29 1.46 15.70 1.14
CA SER A 29 1.09 14.83 2.25
C SER A 29 0.35 13.60 1.71
N PRO A 30 0.57 12.41 2.30
CA PRO A 30 -0.26 11.26 1.99
C PRO A 30 -1.74 11.59 2.29
N PRO A 31 -2.69 10.89 1.66
CA PRO A 31 -4.09 11.13 1.95
C PRO A 31 -4.41 10.81 3.42
N ASP A 32 -5.44 11.45 3.96
CA ASP A 32 -5.78 11.35 5.39
C ASP A 32 -6.25 9.92 5.72
N PRO A 33 -5.55 9.19 6.62
CA PRO A 33 -5.83 7.79 6.89
C PRO A 33 -7.18 7.55 7.59
N ARG A 34 -7.86 8.61 8.06
CA ARG A 34 -9.20 8.50 8.66
C ARG A 34 -10.28 8.23 7.62
N PHE A 35 -10.02 8.51 6.34
CA PHE A 35 -11.00 8.35 5.27
C PHE A 35 -10.56 7.24 4.31
N GLY A 36 -11.39 6.19 4.19
CA GLY A 36 -11.12 5.05 3.33
C GLY A 36 -12.34 4.61 2.53
N ALA A 37 -12.11 3.71 1.58
CA ALA A 37 -13.15 3.14 0.73
C ALA A 37 -12.97 1.62 0.58
N VAL A 38 -14.07 0.88 0.50
CA VAL A 38 -14.02 -0.58 0.28
C VAL A 38 -13.88 -0.86 -1.21
N GLU A 39 -12.92 -1.71 -1.60
CA GLU A 39 -12.67 -2.14 -2.98
C GLU A 39 -12.46 -0.96 -3.95
N ALA A 40 -11.61 0.00 -3.57
CA ALA A 40 -11.35 1.21 -4.35
C ALA A 40 -10.64 0.91 -5.70
N PHE A 41 -9.96 -0.23 -5.81
CA PHE A 41 -9.45 -0.76 -7.09
C PHE A 41 -10.50 -0.87 -8.21
N ARG A 42 -11.81 -0.84 -7.89
CA ARG A 42 -12.87 -0.81 -8.92
C ARG A 42 -12.88 0.49 -9.73
N ASP A 43 -12.49 1.60 -9.09
CA ASP A 43 -12.29 2.90 -9.74
C ASP A 43 -11.11 3.63 -9.06
N PRO A 44 -9.88 3.22 -9.40
CA PRO A 44 -8.68 3.70 -8.71
C PRO A 44 -8.39 5.19 -8.97
N VAL A 45 -8.90 5.73 -10.08
CA VAL A 45 -8.78 7.14 -10.47
C VAL A 45 -9.70 7.98 -9.59
N ALA A 46 -10.99 7.67 -9.52
CA ALA A 46 -11.92 8.39 -8.67
C ALA A 46 -11.50 8.31 -7.18
N ALA A 47 -10.99 7.17 -6.73
CA ALA A 47 -10.46 7.01 -5.38
C ALA A 47 -9.26 7.93 -5.10
N ALA A 48 -8.36 8.11 -6.07
CA ALA A 48 -7.23 9.03 -5.94
C ALA A 48 -7.70 10.49 -5.93
N GLU A 49 -8.62 10.87 -6.82
CA GLU A 49 -9.19 12.23 -6.86
C GLU A 49 -9.95 12.59 -5.58
N ALA A 50 -10.63 11.61 -4.98
CA ALA A 50 -11.34 11.77 -3.71
C ALA A 50 -10.41 11.80 -2.48
N GLY A 51 -9.11 11.53 -2.64
CA GLY A 51 -8.15 11.50 -1.54
C GLY A 51 -8.39 10.36 -0.55
N VAL A 52 -8.86 9.20 -1.02
CA VAL A 52 -8.99 7.98 -0.20
C VAL A 52 -7.63 7.63 0.38
N GLY A 53 -7.51 7.50 1.71
CA GLY A 53 -6.24 7.19 2.39
C GLY A 53 -5.97 5.70 2.57
N TRP A 54 -7.01 4.88 2.56
CA TRP A 54 -6.87 3.42 2.61
C TRP A 54 -8.02 2.73 1.88
N GLU A 55 -7.78 1.49 1.45
CA GLU A 55 -8.80 0.62 0.90
C GLU A 55 -8.78 -0.78 1.49
N ARG A 56 -9.94 -1.45 1.46
CA ARG A 56 -10.06 -2.85 1.85
C ARG A 56 -10.23 -3.74 0.62
N ILE A 57 -9.40 -4.77 0.51
CA ILE A 57 -9.48 -5.79 -0.54
C ILE A 57 -9.73 -7.15 0.10
N LEU A 58 -10.67 -7.91 -0.46
CA LEU A 58 -10.95 -9.27 -0.04
C LEU A 58 -9.98 -10.22 -0.76
N PHE A 59 -9.22 -10.98 0.02
CA PHE A 59 -8.33 -12.01 -0.49
C PHE A 59 -9.02 -13.34 -0.20
N TYR A 60 -9.64 -13.96 -1.20
CA TYR A 60 -10.21 -15.29 -1.04
C TYR A 60 -9.10 -16.32 -1.12
N TRP A 61 -8.80 -16.96 0.01
CA TRP A 61 -7.77 -17.99 0.09
C TRP A 61 -8.06 -19.14 -0.88
N SER A 62 -9.34 -19.52 -1.05
CA SER A 62 -9.75 -20.52 -2.04
C SER A 62 -9.50 -20.15 -3.48
N GLU A 63 -9.49 -18.86 -3.81
CA GLU A 63 -9.20 -18.40 -5.17
C GLU A 63 -7.71 -18.20 -5.38
N LEU A 64 -6.97 -17.80 -4.33
CA LEU A 64 -5.52 -17.61 -4.37
C LEU A 64 -4.77 -18.96 -4.36
N GLN A 65 -5.26 -19.94 -3.61
CA GLN A 65 -4.66 -21.27 -3.47
C GLN A 65 -5.72 -22.38 -3.64
N PRO A 66 -6.25 -22.59 -4.85
CA PRO A 66 -7.38 -23.49 -5.09
C PRO A 66 -7.06 -24.96 -4.78
N ASP A 67 -5.86 -25.42 -5.12
CA ASP A 67 -5.54 -26.86 -5.14
C ASP A 67 -4.68 -27.34 -3.95
N GLY A 68 -4.05 -26.44 -3.22
CA GLY A 68 -3.14 -26.78 -2.13
C GLY A 68 -2.21 -25.65 -1.72
N PRO A 69 -1.33 -25.88 -0.73
CA PRO A 69 -0.42 -24.86 -0.19
C PRO A 69 0.61 -24.35 -1.21
N ASP A 70 0.95 -25.14 -2.22
CA ASP A 70 1.87 -24.75 -3.31
C ASP A 70 1.13 -24.14 -4.52
N SER A 71 -0.20 -24.09 -4.49
CA SER A 71 -1.00 -23.47 -5.56
C SER A 71 -1.00 -21.95 -5.40
N TRP A 72 -0.89 -21.23 -6.52
CA TRP A 72 -0.98 -19.77 -6.54
C TRP A 72 -1.70 -19.26 -7.79
N ASN A 73 -2.74 -18.47 -7.58
CA ASN A 73 -3.52 -17.81 -8.62
C ASN A 73 -3.58 -16.29 -8.38
N GLY A 74 -2.68 -15.57 -9.04
CA GLY A 74 -2.61 -14.10 -8.96
C GLY A 74 -3.74 -13.35 -9.68
N TYR A 75 -4.67 -14.03 -10.37
CA TYR A 75 -5.76 -13.35 -11.07
C TYR A 75 -6.90 -12.90 -10.15
N HIS A 76 -7.03 -13.49 -8.96
CA HIS A 76 -8.06 -13.10 -8.01
C HIS A 76 -7.81 -11.71 -7.41
N VAL A 77 -6.55 -11.41 -7.10
CA VAL A 77 -6.09 -10.07 -6.73
C VAL A 77 -4.89 -9.72 -7.61
N PRO A 78 -5.13 -9.10 -8.78
CA PRO A 78 -4.06 -8.65 -9.66
C PRO A 78 -3.10 -7.69 -8.95
N GLU A 79 -1.80 -7.87 -9.18
CA GLU A 79 -0.75 -7.02 -8.60
C GLU A 79 -0.94 -5.53 -8.96
N GLU A 80 -1.53 -5.26 -10.12
CA GLU A 80 -1.90 -3.91 -10.57
C GLU A 80 -2.72 -3.14 -9.52
N TRP A 81 -3.68 -3.80 -8.84
CA TRP A 81 -4.51 -3.15 -7.84
C TRP A 81 -3.67 -2.63 -6.66
N LEU A 82 -2.71 -3.44 -6.21
CA LEU A 82 -1.79 -3.08 -5.14
C LEU A 82 -0.84 -1.97 -5.57
N ASN A 83 -0.34 -2.03 -6.81
CA ASN A 83 0.54 -1.02 -7.38
C ASN A 83 -0.16 0.33 -7.56
N GLN A 84 -1.43 0.34 -7.97
CA GLN A 84 -2.23 1.56 -8.08
C GLN A 84 -2.51 2.18 -6.71
N ALA A 85 -2.84 1.38 -5.70
CA ALA A 85 -3.00 1.86 -4.32
C ALA A 85 -1.70 2.46 -3.79
N ALA A 86 -0.57 1.76 -3.93
CA ALA A 86 0.74 2.23 -3.50
C ALA A 86 1.15 3.54 -4.22
N THR A 87 0.91 3.63 -5.53
CA THR A 87 1.21 4.84 -6.32
C THR A 87 0.40 6.04 -5.85
N ALA A 88 -0.85 5.82 -5.43
CA ALA A 88 -1.72 6.87 -4.89
C ALA A 88 -1.50 7.15 -3.40
N GLY A 89 -0.53 6.50 -2.75
CA GLY A 89 -0.28 6.64 -1.32
C GLY A 89 -1.40 6.07 -0.44
N ARG A 90 -2.20 5.12 -0.97
CA ARG A 90 -3.28 4.46 -0.24
C ARG A 90 -2.77 3.19 0.45
N GLU A 91 -3.11 3.04 1.71
CA GLU A 91 -2.85 1.82 2.47
C GLU A 91 -3.85 0.73 2.08
N VAL A 92 -3.38 -0.50 1.84
CA VAL A 92 -4.25 -1.65 1.55
C VAL A 92 -4.44 -2.48 2.82
N ALA A 93 -5.67 -2.51 3.32
CA ALA A 93 -6.10 -3.42 4.38
C ALA A 93 -6.65 -4.72 3.77
N VAL A 94 -5.95 -5.82 3.98
CA VAL A 94 -6.36 -7.13 3.46
C VAL A 94 -7.33 -7.82 4.43
N VAL A 95 -8.39 -8.41 3.90
CA VAL A 95 -9.19 -9.40 4.62
C VAL A 95 -9.06 -10.75 3.94
N LEU A 96 -8.35 -11.65 4.60
CA LEU A 96 -8.28 -13.06 4.20
C LEU A 96 -9.61 -13.74 4.56
N LYS A 97 -10.28 -14.32 3.56
CA LYS A 97 -11.57 -15.01 3.69
C LYS A 97 -11.56 -16.29 2.85
N HIS A 98 -12.61 -17.09 2.95
CA HIS A 98 -12.86 -18.24 2.07
C HIS A 98 -11.78 -19.32 2.19
N THR A 99 -11.75 -20.01 3.32
CA THR A 99 -10.86 -21.16 3.54
C THR A 99 -11.08 -22.23 2.44
N PRO A 100 -10.03 -22.66 1.72
CA PRO A 100 -10.15 -23.65 0.67
C PRO A 100 -10.54 -25.04 1.23
N PRO A 101 -11.11 -25.93 0.38
CA PRO A 101 -11.47 -27.28 0.79
C PRO A 101 -10.30 -28.07 1.40
N TRP A 102 -9.07 -27.89 0.89
CA TRP A 102 -7.90 -28.61 1.38
C TRP A 102 -7.46 -28.15 2.79
N ALA A 103 -7.86 -26.95 3.21
CA ALA A 103 -7.42 -26.32 4.46
C ALA A 103 -8.51 -26.24 5.54
N THR A 104 -9.66 -26.90 5.36
CA THR A 104 -10.72 -26.93 6.39
C THR A 104 -11.31 -28.33 6.53
N ASP A 105 -11.74 -28.68 7.74
CA ASP A 105 -12.58 -29.86 8.00
C ASP A 105 -14.08 -29.49 8.05
N GLY A 106 -14.40 -28.19 7.93
CA GLY A 106 -15.76 -27.66 7.88
C GLY A 106 -16.26 -27.46 6.45
N LEU A 107 -17.24 -26.56 6.29
CA LEU A 107 -17.77 -26.20 4.97
C LEU A 107 -16.75 -25.34 4.19
N PRO A 108 -16.32 -25.71 2.97
CA PRO A 108 -15.44 -24.87 2.17
C PRO A 108 -15.97 -23.44 1.98
N GLY A 109 -15.08 -22.45 2.05
CA GLY A 109 -15.42 -21.03 1.95
C GLY A 109 -15.93 -20.38 3.25
N CYS A 110 -16.42 -21.18 4.21
CA CYS A 110 -17.03 -20.70 5.45
C CYS A 110 -16.44 -21.34 6.72
N GLY A 111 -15.74 -22.46 6.58
CA GLY A 111 -15.13 -23.22 7.66
C GLY A 111 -13.87 -22.56 8.20
N VAL A 112 -13.61 -22.76 9.49
CA VAL A 112 -12.36 -22.35 10.10
C VAL A 112 -11.19 -23.16 9.51
N PRO A 113 -9.97 -22.60 9.46
CA PRO A 113 -8.79 -23.33 9.01
C PRO A 113 -8.49 -24.55 9.90
N ARG A 114 -8.01 -25.62 9.26
CA ARG A 114 -7.44 -26.78 9.95
C ARG A 114 -6.21 -26.32 10.73
N GLY A 115 -6.16 -26.69 12.00
CA GLY A 115 -5.08 -26.28 12.89
C GLY A 115 -5.18 -24.86 13.44
N LEU A 116 -6.35 -24.18 13.34
CA LEU A 116 -6.55 -22.83 13.90
C LEU A 116 -6.11 -22.68 15.37
N TYR A 117 -6.24 -23.74 16.16
CA TYR A 117 -5.93 -23.74 17.60
C TYR A 117 -4.58 -24.39 17.94
N LEU A 118 -3.79 -24.77 16.93
CA LEU A 118 -2.45 -25.28 17.13
C LEU A 118 -1.44 -24.12 17.26
N PRO A 119 -0.24 -24.38 17.80
CA PRO A 119 0.87 -23.45 17.70
C PRO A 119 1.14 -23.02 16.25
N VAL A 120 1.66 -21.81 16.08
CA VAL A 120 1.96 -21.23 14.74
C VAL A 120 3.00 -22.05 13.96
N ASP A 121 3.89 -22.74 14.67
CA ASP A 121 4.98 -23.55 14.13
C ASP A 121 4.65 -25.05 14.04
N ASP A 122 3.42 -25.44 14.39
CA ASP A 122 2.98 -26.84 14.27
C ASP A 122 2.85 -27.21 12.77
N PRO A 123 3.45 -28.32 12.31
CA PRO A 123 3.38 -28.72 10.90
C PRO A 123 1.95 -29.06 10.42
N SER A 124 1.01 -29.26 11.34
CA SER A 124 -0.40 -29.50 11.04
C SER A 124 -1.23 -28.21 11.01
N ASN A 125 -0.62 -27.06 11.32
CA ASN A 125 -1.24 -25.75 11.24
C ASN A 125 -1.16 -25.24 9.79
N LEU A 126 -2.23 -25.45 9.01
CA LEU A 126 -2.22 -25.20 7.57
C LEU A 126 -2.45 -23.74 7.18
N TRP A 127 -2.64 -22.83 8.13
CA TRP A 127 -2.89 -21.41 7.87
C TRP A 127 -1.76 -20.48 8.33
N ALA A 128 -0.80 -21.01 9.07
CA ALA A 128 0.27 -20.25 9.73
C ALA A 128 1.59 -20.23 8.94
#